data_AF-A0A6N2D372-F1
#
_entry.id   AF-A0A6N2D372-F1
#
_cell.length_a   1.000
_cell.length_b   1.000
_cell.length_c   1.000
_cell.angle_alpha   90.00
_cell.angle_beta   90.00
_cell.angle_gamma   90.00
#
_symmetry.space_group_name_H-M   'P 1'
#
loop_
_entity.id
_entity.type
_entity.pdbx_description
1 polymer ?
#
loop_
_entity_poly.entity_id
_entity_poly.type
_entity_poly.pdbx_seq_one_letter_code
_entity_poly.pdbx_strand_id
1 'polypeptide(L)'
;MRRNTLIAVSVSSSIIVIGLVTIVLILLLGGRGGHEVIDEAVEAERAADEARTLVRSPWADRETEAVRMVSRHRVGDETVQQRIQSGLLARHVDLIRRLAEDQQAQWVASQIEESSIYTVSWRYRDGEVPVGPRWLVQVDPEGPEALTGGRVVAVNALATLVETGSPGTLGPFLNRTDEVIRALTNHRFDDGLRLGSALIVRFFGLSRSMEDLLEQMKGWTVVPERLEPDERLLYTVHLQWTEGERALDAQWEVNLADASFQPRNLLAYDLMRSARAVPAALVDEMQMPRVQGELMDLTTPPAAEPSEARRALRWVLHDERVAEAAAVLLGFRRTRHEIEDIGWRARQDDERGWWHVQYVFNQDGEEDTLSWRVLARNGTVQAESDIARAVTFFLSSESP
;
A
#
# COMPACT_ATOMS: atom_id res chain seq x y z
N MET A 1 -6.84 -50.84 -9.69
CA MET A 1 -5.79 -49.81 -9.53
C MET A 1 -6.11 -48.86 -8.37
N ARG A 2 -6.06 -49.33 -7.12
CA ARG A 2 -6.37 -48.52 -5.91
C ARG A 2 -5.43 -48.82 -4.72
N ARG A 3 -4.18 -49.23 -4.99
CA ARG A 3 -3.22 -49.60 -3.95
C ARG A 3 -1.98 -48.69 -3.83
N ASN A 4 -1.74 -47.78 -4.78
CA ASN A 4 -0.52 -46.95 -4.78
C ASN A 4 -0.69 -45.58 -4.12
N THR A 5 -1.92 -45.08 -3.94
CA THR A 5 -2.17 -43.73 -3.36
C THR A 5 -2.12 -43.70 -1.83
N LEU A 6 -2.27 -44.86 -1.17
CA LEU A 6 -2.22 -44.98 0.29
C LEU A 6 -0.79 -45.08 0.85
N ILE A 7 0.20 -45.38 -0.01
CA ILE A 7 1.61 -45.50 0.40
C ILE A 7 2.29 -44.12 0.42
N ALA A 8 1.96 -43.21 -0.52
CA ALA A 8 2.59 -41.88 -0.58
C ALA A 8 2.23 -40.97 0.62
N VAL A 9 0.95 -40.94 1.04
CA VAL A 9 0.52 -40.16 2.21
C VAL A 9 1.06 -40.76 3.52
N SER A 10 1.17 -42.09 3.59
CA SER A 10 1.78 -42.77 4.74
C SER A 10 3.27 -42.45 4.88
N VAL A 11 4.00 -42.25 3.78
CA VAL A 11 5.44 -41.96 3.82
C VAL A 11 5.70 -40.51 4.23
N SER A 12 4.95 -39.53 3.72
CA SER A 12 5.11 -38.12 4.09
C SER A 12 4.76 -37.84 5.55
N SER A 13 3.68 -38.44 6.08
CA SER A 13 3.31 -38.31 7.49
C SER A 13 4.29 -39.05 8.41
N SER A 14 4.85 -40.18 7.98
CA SER A 14 5.87 -40.90 8.75
C SER A 14 7.18 -40.11 8.83
N ILE A 15 7.57 -39.38 7.78
CA ILE A 15 8.80 -38.58 7.76
C ILE A 15 8.72 -37.37 8.70
N ILE A 16 7.57 -36.68 8.75
CA ILE A 16 7.36 -35.55 9.68
C ILE A 16 7.35 -36.06 11.12
N VAL A 17 6.69 -37.21 11.39
CA VAL A 17 6.69 -37.82 12.73
C VAL A 17 8.09 -38.29 13.13
N ILE A 18 8.87 -38.85 12.21
CA ILE A 18 10.27 -39.22 12.48
C ILE A 18 11.10 -37.97 12.80
N GLY A 19 11.00 -36.90 12.00
CA GLY A 19 11.74 -35.66 12.25
C GLY A 19 11.41 -35.04 13.61
N LEU A 20 10.13 -35.01 13.98
CA LEU A 20 9.69 -34.45 15.27
C LEU A 20 10.07 -35.34 16.45
N VAL A 21 9.99 -36.67 16.29
CA VAL A 21 10.46 -37.63 17.29
C VAL A 21 11.97 -37.53 17.47
N THR A 22 12.75 -37.34 16.40
CA THR A 22 14.20 -37.17 16.46
C THR A 22 14.60 -35.87 17.16
N ILE A 23 13.93 -34.75 16.87
CA ILE A 23 14.17 -33.46 17.56
C ILE A 23 13.82 -33.57 19.06
N VAL A 24 12.72 -34.23 19.41
CA VAL A 24 12.34 -34.48 20.80
C VAL A 24 13.31 -35.45 21.49
N LEU A 25 13.83 -36.46 20.79
CA LEU A 25 14.83 -37.40 21.32
C LEU A 25 16.17 -36.68 21.58
N ILE A 26 16.60 -35.78 20.68
CA ILE A 26 17.81 -34.96 20.82
C ILE A 26 17.67 -34.03 22.04
N LEU A 27 16.49 -33.42 22.24
CA LEU A 27 16.20 -32.59 23.40
C LEU A 27 16.14 -33.39 24.72
N LEU A 28 15.64 -34.63 24.69
CA LEU A 28 15.59 -35.51 25.86
C LEU A 28 16.94 -36.15 26.20
N LEU A 29 17.82 -36.35 25.22
CA LEU A 29 19.17 -36.92 25.38
C LEU A 29 20.25 -35.86 25.62
N GLY A 30 19.93 -34.57 25.47
CA GLY A 30 20.80 -33.42 25.74
C GLY A 30 21.30 -33.26 27.19
N GLY A 31 21.04 -34.24 28.06
CA GLY A 31 21.58 -34.30 29.42
C GLY A 31 23.00 -34.87 29.53
N ARG A 32 23.49 -35.69 28.59
CA ARG A 32 24.87 -36.25 28.67
C ARG A 32 25.41 -36.67 27.28
N GLY A 33 26.32 -35.86 26.73
CA GLY A 33 27.40 -36.34 25.84
C GLY A 33 27.06 -36.67 24.38
N GLY A 34 26.40 -35.78 23.64
CA GLY A 34 26.01 -36.03 22.25
C GLY A 34 26.57 -35.04 21.23
N HIS A 35 27.89 -34.89 21.11
CA HIS A 35 28.47 -34.16 19.96
C HIS A 35 28.42 -35.00 18.68
N GLU A 36 28.67 -36.32 18.76
CA GLU A 36 28.60 -37.23 17.61
C GLU A 36 27.19 -37.35 17.01
N VAL A 37 26.13 -37.30 17.84
CA VAL A 37 24.74 -37.38 17.38
C VAL A 37 24.29 -36.11 16.66
N ILE A 38 24.85 -34.95 17.04
CA ILE A 38 24.57 -33.67 16.37
C ILE A 38 25.29 -33.64 15.02
N ASP A 39 26.55 -34.10 14.95
CA ASP A 39 27.30 -34.14 13.69
C ASP A 39 26.67 -35.15 12.70
N GLU A 40 26.21 -36.31 13.17
CA GLU A 40 25.52 -37.31 12.34
C GLU A 40 24.12 -36.83 11.89
N ALA A 41 23.41 -36.05 12.73
CA ALA A 41 22.16 -35.40 12.34
C ALA A 41 22.36 -34.27 11.33
N VAL A 42 23.43 -33.48 11.48
CA VAL A 42 23.81 -32.42 10.53
C VAL A 42 24.31 -33.00 9.20
N GLU A 43 25.02 -34.13 9.21
CA GLU A 43 25.40 -34.86 8.01
C GLU A 43 24.20 -35.54 7.34
N ALA A 44 23.27 -36.11 8.11
CA ALA A 44 22.03 -36.66 7.57
C ALA A 44 21.10 -35.58 6.99
N GLU A 45 21.05 -34.40 7.62
CA GLU A 45 20.30 -33.24 7.10
C GLU A 45 20.99 -32.65 5.86
N ARG A 46 22.32 -32.53 5.84
CA ARG A 46 23.07 -32.17 4.63
C ARG A 46 22.92 -33.20 3.52
N ALA A 47 22.95 -34.49 3.80
CA ALA A 47 22.73 -35.54 2.81
C ALA A 47 21.28 -35.55 2.32
N ALA A 48 20.30 -35.21 3.17
CA ALA A 48 18.91 -35.04 2.79
C ALA A 48 18.68 -33.77 1.95
N ASP A 49 19.36 -32.67 2.26
CA ASP A 49 19.36 -31.45 1.44
C ASP A 49 20.11 -31.66 0.11
N GLU A 50 21.25 -32.36 0.12
CA GLU A 50 21.96 -32.76 -1.10
C GLU A 50 21.11 -33.70 -1.96
N ALA A 51 20.37 -34.64 -1.35
CA ALA A 51 19.41 -35.50 -2.04
C ALA A 51 18.17 -34.72 -2.56
N ARG A 52 17.72 -33.66 -1.86
CA ARG A 52 16.68 -32.73 -2.35
C ARG A 52 17.19 -31.87 -3.51
N THR A 53 18.46 -31.48 -3.52
CA THR A 53 19.03 -30.63 -4.59
C THR A 53 19.24 -31.33 -5.94
N LEU A 54 18.98 -32.64 -6.07
CA LEU A 54 19.21 -33.39 -7.32
C LEU A 54 17.94 -33.71 -8.14
N VAL A 55 16.73 -33.57 -7.59
CA VAL A 55 15.50 -33.69 -8.37
C VAL A 55 14.99 -32.29 -8.68
N ARG A 56 15.51 -31.69 -9.76
CA ARG A 56 14.88 -30.49 -10.32
C ARG A 56 13.41 -30.82 -10.61
N SER A 57 12.50 -30.02 -10.06
CA SER A 57 11.07 -30.13 -10.35
C SER A 57 10.89 -30.27 -11.87
N PRO A 58 10.08 -31.24 -12.35
CA PRO A 58 9.88 -31.45 -13.79
C PRO A 58 9.23 -30.25 -14.47
N TRP A 59 8.68 -29.32 -13.67
CA TRP A 59 8.08 -28.09 -14.15
C TRP A 59 9.02 -26.88 -14.05
N ALA A 60 10.19 -26.99 -13.41
CA ALA A 60 11.15 -25.89 -13.35
C ALA A 60 11.54 -25.37 -14.74
N ASP A 61 11.92 -24.10 -14.83
CA ASP A 61 12.39 -23.42 -16.05
C ASP A 61 11.33 -23.30 -17.19
N ARG A 62 10.03 -23.44 -16.88
CA ARG A 62 8.92 -23.31 -17.86
C ARG A 62 8.27 -21.92 -17.91
N GLU A 63 8.94 -20.88 -17.40
CA GLU A 63 8.45 -19.49 -17.36
C GLU A 63 8.11 -18.96 -18.76
N THR A 64 8.97 -19.24 -19.75
CA THR A 64 8.76 -18.79 -21.13
C THR A 64 7.51 -19.42 -21.75
N GLU A 65 7.20 -20.66 -21.37
CA GLU A 65 5.99 -21.33 -21.81
C GLU A 65 4.75 -20.74 -21.13
N ALA A 66 4.80 -20.52 -19.83
CA ALA A 66 3.72 -19.87 -19.09
C ALA A 66 3.37 -18.48 -19.68
N VAL A 67 4.39 -17.66 -19.96
CA VAL A 67 4.23 -16.37 -20.65
C VAL A 67 3.59 -16.53 -22.03
N ARG A 68 4.05 -17.52 -22.81
CA ARG A 68 3.48 -17.79 -24.14
C ARG A 68 2.02 -18.21 -24.06
N MET A 69 1.63 -18.96 -23.04
CA MET A 69 0.25 -19.37 -22.82
C MET A 69 -0.65 -18.18 -22.50
N VAL A 70 -0.24 -17.27 -21.60
CA VAL A 70 -1.02 -16.05 -21.32
C VAL A 70 -1.07 -15.13 -22.53
N SER A 71 0.08 -14.77 -23.09
CA SER A 71 0.15 -13.79 -24.20
C SER A 71 -0.69 -14.20 -25.42
N ARG A 72 -0.83 -15.51 -25.67
CA ARG A 72 -1.63 -16.07 -26.77
C ARG A 72 -3.03 -16.50 -26.36
N HIS A 73 -3.39 -16.39 -25.08
CA HIS A 73 -4.74 -16.67 -24.61
C HIS A 73 -5.74 -15.78 -25.36
N ARG A 74 -6.76 -16.38 -25.96
CA ARG A 74 -7.75 -15.66 -26.76
C ARG A 74 -8.87 -15.12 -25.89
N VAL A 75 -9.20 -13.87 -26.13
CA VAL A 75 -10.23 -13.12 -25.45
C VAL A 75 -11.14 -12.51 -26.52
N GLY A 76 -12.22 -13.23 -26.86
CA GLY A 76 -12.97 -12.96 -28.08
C GLY A 76 -12.09 -13.16 -29.32
N ASP A 77 -12.03 -12.15 -30.18
CA ASP A 77 -11.25 -12.21 -31.43
C ASP A 77 -9.76 -11.89 -31.26
N GLU A 78 -9.36 -11.30 -30.13
CA GLU A 78 -7.98 -10.85 -29.88
C GLU A 78 -7.25 -11.78 -28.90
N THR A 79 -5.93 -11.64 -28.80
CA THR A 79 -5.15 -12.22 -27.70
C THR A 79 -4.95 -11.24 -26.55
N VAL A 80 -4.63 -11.75 -25.37
CA VAL A 80 -4.20 -10.92 -24.22
C VAL A 80 -3.07 -9.96 -24.62
N GLN A 81 -2.07 -10.43 -25.37
CA GLN A 81 -0.98 -9.59 -25.88
C GLN A 81 -1.50 -8.42 -26.72
N GLN A 82 -2.40 -8.69 -27.67
CA GLN A 82 -2.96 -7.67 -28.56
C GLN A 82 -3.74 -6.62 -27.76
N ARG A 83 -4.52 -7.05 -26.75
CA ARG A 83 -5.27 -6.14 -25.89
C ARG A 83 -4.37 -5.25 -25.04
N ILE A 84 -3.31 -5.80 -24.44
CA ILE A 84 -2.31 -5.02 -23.70
C ILE A 84 -1.65 -4.01 -24.64
N GLN A 85 -1.17 -4.47 -25.81
CA GLN A 85 -0.51 -3.62 -26.81
C GLN A 85 -1.41 -2.57 -27.43
N SER A 86 -2.73 -2.79 -27.44
CA SER A 86 -3.68 -1.77 -27.87
C SER A 86 -3.67 -0.54 -26.97
N GLY A 87 -3.08 -0.61 -25.76
CA GLY A 87 -3.16 0.44 -24.75
C GLY A 87 -4.44 0.39 -23.91
N LEU A 88 -5.15 -0.74 -23.88
CA LEU A 88 -6.43 -0.89 -23.17
C LEU A 88 -6.32 -0.45 -21.70
N LEU A 89 -5.28 -0.91 -21.00
CA LEU A 89 -5.08 -0.57 -19.59
C LEU A 89 -4.76 0.92 -19.39
N ALA A 90 -3.82 1.47 -20.15
CA ALA A 90 -3.44 2.88 -20.05
C ALA A 90 -4.59 3.84 -20.41
N ARG A 91 -5.57 3.43 -21.23
CA ARG A 91 -6.77 4.23 -21.50
C ARG A 91 -7.75 4.29 -20.34
N HIS A 92 -7.73 3.30 -19.45
CA HIS A 92 -8.77 3.13 -18.43
C HIS A 92 -8.24 3.15 -17.00
N VAL A 93 -6.92 3.09 -16.81
CA VAL A 93 -6.28 3.05 -15.50
C VAL A 93 -5.15 4.08 -15.45
N ASP A 94 -5.35 5.15 -14.69
CA ASP A 94 -4.43 6.29 -14.63
C ASP A 94 -3.04 5.91 -14.11
N LEU A 95 -2.97 5.01 -13.13
CA LEU A 95 -1.68 4.49 -12.64
C LEU A 95 -0.90 3.84 -13.79
N ILE A 96 -1.54 2.97 -14.59
CA ILE A 96 -0.89 2.30 -15.71
C ILE A 96 -0.52 3.31 -16.80
N ARG A 97 -1.36 4.32 -17.05
CA ARG A 97 -1.07 5.39 -18.00
C ARG A 97 0.23 6.11 -17.64
N ARG A 98 0.35 6.59 -16.40
CA ARG A 98 1.56 7.26 -15.90
C ARG A 98 2.79 6.35 -16.01
N LEU A 99 2.70 5.11 -15.52
CA LEU A 99 3.82 4.18 -15.57
C LEU A 99 4.25 3.80 -16.99
N ALA A 100 3.33 3.76 -17.95
CA ALA A 100 3.63 3.46 -19.35
C ALA A 100 4.30 4.62 -20.10
N GLU A 101 4.16 5.87 -19.61
CA GLU A 101 4.86 7.04 -20.17
C GLU A 101 6.36 6.98 -19.85
N ASP A 102 6.71 6.52 -18.64
CA ASP A 102 8.08 6.54 -18.13
C ASP A 102 8.82 5.19 -18.26
N GLN A 103 8.10 4.08 -18.39
CA GLN A 103 8.68 2.74 -18.28
C GLN A 103 8.20 1.75 -19.32
N GLN A 104 9.09 0.84 -19.69
CA GLN A 104 8.75 -0.35 -20.46
C GLN A 104 8.32 -1.48 -19.54
N ALA A 105 7.07 -1.91 -19.66
CA ALA A 105 6.59 -3.11 -19.00
C ALA A 105 7.19 -4.37 -19.63
N GLN A 106 7.28 -5.43 -18.82
CA GLN A 106 7.84 -6.72 -19.23
C GLN A 106 6.97 -7.88 -18.74
N TRP A 107 6.95 -8.96 -19.52
CA TRP A 107 6.38 -10.22 -19.06
C TRP A 107 7.28 -10.84 -18.00
N VAL A 108 6.67 -11.25 -16.89
CA VAL A 108 7.34 -11.97 -15.81
C VAL A 108 6.49 -13.16 -15.42
N ALA A 109 7.12 -14.32 -15.29
CA ALA A 109 6.49 -15.51 -14.75
C ALA A 109 7.29 -16.04 -13.56
N SER A 110 6.58 -16.58 -12.57
CA SER A 110 7.15 -17.20 -11.37
C SER A 110 6.36 -18.45 -11.04
N GLN A 111 7.07 -19.56 -10.82
CA GLN A 111 6.48 -20.83 -10.41
C GLN A 111 5.94 -20.74 -8.99
N ILE A 112 4.77 -21.34 -8.74
CA ILE A 112 4.22 -21.50 -7.38
C ILE A 112 4.69 -22.86 -6.84
N GLU A 113 5.42 -22.87 -5.74
CA GLU A 113 5.68 -24.05 -4.87
C GLU A 113 5.93 -25.39 -5.63
N GLU A 114 6.96 -25.46 -6.46
CA GLU A 114 7.31 -26.66 -7.26
C GLU A 114 6.15 -27.27 -8.07
N SER A 115 5.06 -26.54 -8.32
CA SER A 115 3.87 -27.01 -9.03
C SER A 115 3.96 -26.80 -10.55
N SER A 116 2.99 -27.33 -11.29
CA SER A 116 2.75 -27.00 -12.69
C SER A 116 2.07 -25.64 -12.89
N ILE A 117 1.90 -24.85 -11.83
CA ILE A 117 1.18 -23.58 -11.84
C ILE A 117 2.18 -22.42 -11.75
N TYR A 118 1.98 -21.43 -12.62
CA TYR A 118 2.78 -20.23 -12.73
C TYR A 118 1.91 -19.00 -12.51
N THR A 119 2.42 -18.04 -11.75
CA THR A 119 1.92 -16.66 -11.80
C THR A 119 2.59 -15.96 -12.97
N VAL A 120 1.81 -15.39 -13.88
CA VAL A 120 2.30 -14.64 -15.05
C VAL A 120 1.75 -13.23 -14.99
N SER A 121 2.57 -12.22 -15.24
CA SER A 121 2.19 -10.81 -15.15
C SER A 121 2.84 -9.96 -16.24
N TRP A 122 2.11 -8.93 -16.68
CA TRP A 122 2.67 -7.85 -17.49
C TRP A 122 3.03 -6.69 -16.55
N ARG A 123 4.31 -6.55 -16.23
CA ARG A 123 4.75 -5.83 -15.02
C ARG A 123 5.37 -4.47 -15.35
N TYR A 124 4.79 -3.42 -14.80
CA TYR A 124 5.36 -2.09 -14.59
C TYR A 124 6.02 -2.03 -13.19
N ARG A 125 6.86 -1.03 -12.93
CA ARG A 125 7.44 -0.79 -11.60
C ARG A 125 7.04 0.59 -11.08
N ASP A 126 6.37 0.63 -9.94
CA ASP A 126 6.18 1.89 -9.22
C ASP A 126 7.06 1.85 -7.97
N GLY A 127 8.25 2.47 -8.04
CA GLY A 127 9.31 2.20 -7.08
C GLY A 127 9.72 0.72 -7.07
N GLU A 128 9.61 0.07 -5.91
CA GLU A 128 9.86 -1.37 -5.76
C GLU A 128 8.59 -2.23 -5.97
N VAL A 129 7.43 -1.59 -6.15
CA VAL A 129 6.14 -2.29 -6.21
C VAL A 129 5.86 -2.75 -7.64
N PRO A 130 5.66 -4.06 -7.86
CA PRO A 130 5.29 -4.58 -9.17
C PRO A 130 3.80 -4.29 -9.44
N VAL A 131 3.51 -3.55 -10.51
CA VAL A 131 2.13 -3.19 -10.89
C VAL A 131 1.77 -3.78 -12.24
N GLY A 132 0.58 -4.38 -12.36
CA GLY A 132 0.08 -4.83 -13.67
C GLY A 132 -0.93 -5.98 -13.60
N PRO A 133 -1.49 -6.38 -14.74
CA PRO A 133 -2.39 -7.52 -14.80
C PRO A 133 -1.65 -8.83 -14.50
N ARG A 134 -2.32 -9.73 -13.77
CA ARG A 134 -1.77 -11.00 -13.29
C ARG A 134 -2.71 -12.17 -13.58
N TRP A 135 -2.14 -13.28 -14.02
CA TRP A 135 -2.82 -14.53 -14.33
C TRP A 135 -2.17 -15.71 -13.59
N LEU A 136 -2.96 -16.74 -13.28
CA LEU A 136 -2.47 -18.07 -13.00
C LEU A 136 -2.51 -18.91 -14.28
N VAL A 137 -1.46 -19.67 -14.52
CA VAL A 137 -1.36 -20.56 -15.67
C VAL A 137 -0.94 -21.94 -15.25
N GLN A 138 -1.67 -22.94 -15.71
CA GLN A 138 -1.30 -24.34 -15.57
C GLN A 138 -0.58 -24.81 -16.84
N VAL A 139 0.75 -24.97 -16.76
CA VAL A 139 1.59 -25.40 -17.91
C VAL A 139 1.49 -26.90 -18.19
N ASP A 140 1.01 -27.68 -17.22
CA ASP A 140 0.77 -29.11 -17.35
C ASP A 140 -0.64 -29.48 -16.84
N PRO A 141 -1.61 -29.75 -17.73
CA PRO A 141 -2.98 -30.09 -17.35
C PRO A 141 -3.11 -31.44 -16.63
N GLU A 142 -2.10 -32.31 -16.76
CA GLU A 142 -2.04 -33.62 -16.09
C GLU A 142 -1.26 -33.54 -14.77
N GLY A 143 -0.75 -32.35 -14.43
CA GLY A 143 -0.11 -32.08 -13.15
C GLY A 143 -1.05 -32.36 -11.95
N PRO A 144 -0.48 -32.53 -10.76
CA PRO A 144 -1.23 -32.89 -9.56
C PRO A 144 -2.27 -31.83 -9.14
N GLU A 145 -2.12 -30.60 -9.63
CA GLU A 145 -2.95 -29.45 -9.28
C GLU A 145 -3.63 -28.89 -10.52
N ALA A 146 -4.96 -28.96 -10.56
CA ALA A 146 -5.76 -28.38 -11.64
C ALA A 146 -6.29 -27.01 -11.25
N LEU A 147 -6.09 -26.01 -12.12
CA LEU A 147 -6.70 -24.70 -11.94
C LEU A 147 -8.21 -24.78 -12.16
N THR A 148 -8.97 -24.25 -11.19
CA THR A 148 -10.41 -24.06 -11.35
C THR A 148 -10.63 -22.84 -12.25
N GLY A 149 -11.32 -23.03 -13.37
CA GLY A 149 -11.60 -21.94 -14.33
C GLY A 149 -10.84 -22.02 -15.66
N GLY A 150 -9.95 -23.01 -15.83
CA GLY A 150 -9.24 -23.25 -17.10
C GLY A 150 -7.72 -23.15 -16.95
N ARG A 151 -7.01 -23.23 -18.09
CA ARG A 151 -5.53 -23.23 -18.11
C ARG A 151 -4.90 -21.86 -17.86
N VAL A 152 -5.65 -20.79 -18.07
CA VAL A 152 -5.24 -19.40 -17.83
C VAL A 152 -6.40 -18.74 -17.11
N VAL A 153 -6.14 -18.17 -15.94
CA VAL A 153 -7.17 -17.57 -15.08
C VAL A 153 -6.70 -16.18 -14.66
N ALA A 154 -7.49 -15.13 -14.97
CA ALA A 154 -7.25 -13.80 -14.43
C ALA A 154 -7.33 -13.81 -12.89
N VAL A 155 -6.30 -13.27 -12.24
CA VAL A 155 -6.19 -13.25 -10.77
C VAL A 155 -6.60 -11.91 -10.20
N ASN A 156 -6.28 -10.84 -10.92
CA ASN A 156 -6.55 -9.49 -10.48
C ASN A 156 -7.49 -8.70 -11.38
N ALA A 157 -7.96 -7.57 -10.85
CA ALA A 157 -8.94 -6.73 -11.53
C ALA A 157 -8.38 -6.14 -12.84
N LEU A 158 -7.08 -5.87 -12.91
CA LEU A 158 -6.40 -5.46 -14.14
C LEU A 158 -6.43 -6.56 -15.21
N ALA A 159 -6.13 -7.81 -14.84
CA ALA A 159 -6.24 -8.95 -15.77
C ALA A 159 -7.70 -9.20 -16.19
N THR A 160 -8.64 -9.06 -15.25
CA THR A 160 -10.08 -9.19 -15.52
C THR A 160 -10.55 -8.10 -16.48
N LEU A 161 -10.05 -6.87 -16.39
CA LEU A 161 -10.34 -5.83 -17.37
C LEU A 161 -9.80 -6.20 -18.77
N VAL A 162 -8.60 -6.79 -18.84
CA VAL A 162 -8.04 -7.27 -20.12
C VAL A 162 -8.91 -8.38 -20.73
N GLU A 163 -9.35 -9.33 -19.91
CA GLU A 163 -10.18 -10.45 -20.35
C GLU A 163 -11.63 -10.06 -20.68
N THR A 164 -12.23 -9.14 -19.94
CA THR A 164 -13.60 -8.71 -20.24
C THR A 164 -13.63 -7.72 -21.40
N GLY A 165 -12.63 -6.83 -21.49
CA GLY A 165 -12.58 -5.73 -22.47
C GLY A 165 -13.71 -4.71 -22.33
N SER A 166 -14.56 -4.84 -21.31
CA SER A 166 -15.71 -3.97 -21.05
C SER A 166 -15.38 -2.99 -19.93
N PRO A 167 -14.83 -1.81 -20.25
CA PRO A 167 -14.46 -0.84 -19.23
C PRO A 167 -15.68 -0.33 -18.45
N GLY A 168 -16.90 -0.43 -18.98
CA GLY A 168 -18.12 -0.03 -18.26
C GLY A 168 -18.39 -0.84 -16.98
N THR A 169 -17.80 -2.03 -16.84
CA THR A 169 -18.02 -2.88 -15.66
C THR A 169 -16.98 -2.60 -14.57
N LEU A 170 -15.70 -2.61 -14.90
CA LEU A 170 -14.61 -2.45 -13.91
C LEU A 170 -13.98 -1.07 -13.90
N GLY A 171 -13.95 -0.38 -15.05
CA GLY A 171 -13.25 0.90 -15.24
C GLY A 171 -13.56 1.96 -14.18
N PRO A 172 -14.85 2.19 -13.80
CA PRO A 172 -15.20 3.15 -12.75
C PRO A 172 -14.55 2.87 -11.39
N PHE A 173 -14.20 1.62 -11.11
CA PHE A 173 -13.65 1.20 -9.81
C PHE A 173 -12.13 1.16 -9.79
N LEU A 174 -11.45 1.10 -10.95
CA LEU A 174 -10.00 0.96 -10.99
C LEU A 174 -9.24 2.26 -10.65
N ASN A 175 -9.85 3.43 -10.87
CA ASN A 175 -9.23 4.74 -10.62
C ASN A 175 -9.68 5.37 -9.30
N ARG A 176 -9.78 4.58 -8.23
CA ARG A 176 -10.21 5.04 -6.91
C ARG A 176 -9.06 5.28 -5.94
N THR A 177 -7.84 5.52 -6.44
CA THR A 177 -6.60 5.69 -5.64
C THR A 177 -6.80 6.66 -4.47
N ASP A 178 -7.30 7.87 -4.72
CA ASP A 178 -7.52 8.86 -3.65
C ASP A 178 -8.57 8.42 -2.64
N GLU A 179 -9.62 7.73 -3.08
CA GLU A 179 -10.64 7.22 -2.20
C GLU A 179 -10.11 6.09 -1.31
N VAL A 180 -9.25 5.22 -1.87
CA VAL A 180 -8.57 4.14 -1.13
C VAL A 180 -7.65 4.71 -0.06
N ILE A 181 -6.77 5.65 -0.43
CA ILE A 181 -5.85 6.29 0.51
C ILE A 181 -6.63 7.08 1.56
N ARG A 182 -7.70 7.79 1.16
CA ARG A 182 -8.58 8.49 2.11
C ARG A 182 -9.23 7.52 3.10
N ALA A 183 -9.77 6.39 2.64
CA ALA A 183 -10.39 5.39 3.51
C ALA A 183 -9.37 4.84 4.52
N LEU A 184 -8.16 4.52 4.05
CA LEU A 184 -7.07 4.01 4.89
C LEU A 184 -6.61 5.05 5.92
N THR A 185 -6.32 6.27 5.47
CA THR A 185 -5.75 7.34 6.31
C THR A 185 -6.74 7.95 7.28
N ASN A 186 -8.04 7.92 6.95
CA ASN A 186 -9.11 8.44 7.83
C ASN A 186 -9.53 7.45 8.93
N HIS A 187 -9.03 6.21 8.90
CA HIS A 187 -9.36 5.25 9.95
C HIS A 187 -8.85 5.70 11.30
N ARG A 188 -9.79 5.93 12.22
CA ARG A 188 -9.53 6.27 13.61
C ARG A 188 -9.51 5.00 14.45
N PHE A 189 -8.44 4.82 15.21
CA PHE A 189 -8.34 3.76 16.20
C PHE A 189 -9.04 4.18 17.50
N ASP A 190 -9.70 3.25 18.20
CA ASP A 190 -10.54 3.54 19.38
C ASP A 190 -9.83 4.39 20.45
N ASP A 191 -8.56 4.08 20.73
CA ASP A 191 -7.74 4.76 21.74
C ASP A 191 -6.64 5.66 21.13
N GLY A 192 -6.62 5.81 19.81
CA GLY A 192 -5.49 6.41 19.07
C GLY A 192 -5.89 7.48 18.06
N LEU A 193 -4.91 7.86 17.25
CA LEU A 193 -5.10 8.84 16.17
C LEU A 193 -5.70 8.19 14.92
N ARG A 194 -6.05 9.02 13.93
CA ARG A 194 -6.20 8.53 12.56
C ARG A 194 -4.87 8.00 12.05
N LEU A 195 -4.89 6.97 11.20
CA LEU A 195 -3.66 6.39 10.64
C LEU A 195 -2.81 7.46 9.92
N GLY A 196 -3.42 8.36 9.14
CA GLY A 196 -2.70 9.45 8.48
C GLY A 196 -1.92 10.35 9.45
N SER A 197 -2.57 10.79 10.52
CA SER A 197 -1.94 11.60 11.58
C SER A 197 -0.80 10.86 12.28
N ALA A 198 -0.97 9.56 12.56
CA ALA A 198 0.07 8.76 13.19
C ALA A 198 1.29 8.51 12.29
N LEU A 199 1.07 8.34 10.98
CA LEU A 199 2.17 8.23 10.01
C LEU A 199 3.02 9.51 10.03
N ILE A 200 2.37 10.67 10.02
CA ILE A 200 3.05 11.97 10.09
C ILE A 200 3.93 12.06 11.34
N VAL A 201 3.40 11.74 12.53
CA VAL A 201 4.20 11.75 13.78
C VAL A 201 5.37 10.81 13.70
N ARG A 202 5.13 9.58 13.23
CA ARG A 202 6.20 8.57 13.17
C ARG A 202 7.33 9.04 12.27
N PHE A 203 7.00 9.42 11.03
CA PHE A 203 8.00 9.76 10.04
C PHE A 203 8.69 11.09 10.35
N PHE A 204 7.93 12.10 10.77
CA PHE A 204 8.52 13.35 11.24
C PHE A 204 9.39 13.16 12.50
N GLY A 205 9.01 12.24 13.38
CA GLY A 205 9.78 11.90 14.57
C GLY A 205 11.12 11.23 14.27
N LEU A 206 11.27 10.58 13.11
CA LEU A 206 12.47 9.87 12.64
C LEU A 206 13.38 10.75 11.77
N SER A 207 12.82 11.73 11.05
CA SER A 207 13.57 12.60 10.15
C SER A 207 14.23 13.77 10.88
N ARG A 208 15.38 14.24 10.37
CA ARG A 208 16.11 15.40 10.92
C ARG A 208 15.55 16.72 10.42
N SER A 209 14.97 16.70 9.23
CA SER A 209 14.31 17.82 8.57
C SER A 209 13.08 17.31 7.81
N MET A 210 12.22 18.23 7.34
CA MET A 210 11.12 17.85 6.46
C MET A 210 11.59 17.53 5.04
N GLU A 211 12.64 18.21 4.57
CA GLU A 211 13.26 17.93 3.28
C GLU A 211 13.77 16.49 3.22
N ASP A 212 14.49 16.05 4.26
CA ASP A 212 14.95 14.66 4.41
C ASP A 212 13.77 13.68 4.37
N LEU A 213 12.63 14.05 4.97
CA LEU A 213 11.44 13.20 4.95
C LEU A 213 10.90 13.06 3.53
N LEU A 214 10.67 14.18 2.83
CA LEU A 214 10.12 14.17 1.49
C LEU A 214 11.06 13.48 0.49
N GLU A 215 12.38 13.58 0.68
CA GLU A 215 13.37 12.82 -0.11
C GLU A 215 13.32 11.31 0.16
N GLN A 216 13.06 10.90 1.40
CA GLN A 216 12.97 9.49 1.78
C GLN A 216 11.64 8.86 1.34
N MET A 217 10.57 9.64 1.27
CA MET A 217 9.24 9.14 0.94
C MET A 217 9.08 8.99 -0.58
N LYS A 218 8.86 7.75 -1.05
CA LYS A 218 8.57 7.49 -2.47
C LYS A 218 7.10 7.72 -2.81
N GLY A 219 6.19 7.46 -1.88
CA GLY A 219 4.74 7.67 -2.09
C GLY A 219 3.87 6.44 -1.89
N TRP A 220 2.62 6.60 -2.30
CA TRP A 220 1.60 5.55 -2.27
C TRP A 220 1.47 4.88 -3.63
N THR A 221 1.38 3.55 -3.63
CA THR A 221 0.98 2.76 -4.80
C THR A 221 -0.29 1.99 -4.47
N VAL A 222 -1.36 2.19 -5.25
CA VAL A 222 -2.63 1.49 -5.08
C VAL A 222 -2.86 0.56 -6.26
N VAL A 223 -2.93 -0.74 -5.99
CA VAL A 223 -3.12 -1.78 -7.00
C VAL A 223 -4.50 -2.42 -6.81
N PRO A 224 -5.39 -2.38 -7.80
CA PRO A 224 -6.67 -3.08 -7.73
C PRO A 224 -6.43 -4.59 -7.93
N GLU A 225 -6.53 -5.35 -6.84
CA GLU A 225 -6.01 -6.73 -6.78
C GLU A 225 -7.09 -7.81 -6.89
N ARG A 226 -8.27 -7.69 -6.30
CA ARG A 226 -9.26 -8.79 -6.39
C ARG A 226 -10.68 -8.28 -6.51
N LEU A 227 -11.40 -8.80 -7.50
CA LEU A 227 -12.85 -8.64 -7.58
C LEU A 227 -13.51 -9.79 -6.81
N GLU A 228 -14.29 -9.46 -5.79
CA GLU A 228 -15.10 -10.43 -5.07
C GLU A 228 -16.36 -10.80 -5.87
N PRO A 229 -17.01 -11.95 -5.57
CA PRO A 229 -18.18 -12.41 -6.32
C PRO A 229 -19.38 -11.44 -6.34
N ASP A 230 -19.44 -10.51 -5.39
CA ASP A 230 -20.44 -9.45 -5.28
C ASP A 230 -19.97 -8.12 -5.89
N GLU A 231 -19.00 -8.18 -6.80
CA GLU A 231 -18.42 -7.04 -7.53
C GLU A 231 -17.66 -6.04 -6.64
N ARG A 232 -17.39 -6.38 -5.37
CA ARG A 232 -16.55 -5.55 -4.51
C ARG A 232 -15.09 -5.69 -4.90
N LEU A 233 -14.42 -4.56 -5.08
CA LEU A 233 -13.00 -4.51 -5.43
C LEU A 233 -12.15 -4.34 -4.18
N LEU A 234 -11.21 -5.27 -3.99
CA LEU A 234 -10.14 -5.17 -3.02
C LEU A 234 -8.90 -4.57 -3.66
N TYR A 235 -8.27 -3.67 -2.92
CA TYR A 235 -7.05 -2.98 -3.32
C TYR A 235 -5.91 -3.39 -2.41
N THR A 236 -4.73 -3.58 -2.97
CA THR A 236 -3.50 -3.57 -2.17
C THR A 236 -2.89 -2.19 -2.24
N VAL A 237 -2.57 -1.64 -1.08
CA VAL A 237 -2.00 -0.31 -0.90
C VAL A 237 -0.60 -0.45 -0.34
N HIS A 238 0.36 0.21 -0.99
CA HIS A 238 1.74 0.25 -0.56
C HIS A 238 2.10 1.68 -0.17
N LEU A 239 2.67 1.86 1.02
CA LEU A 239 3.41 3.07 1.37
C LEU A 239 4.90 2.76 1.25
N GLN A 240 5.61 3.48 0.38
CA GLN A 240 7.02 3.24 0.09
C GLN A 240 7.90 4.38 0.59
N TRP A 241 9.02 4.03 1.22
CA TRP A 241 10.04 5.00 1.65
C TRP A 241 11.43 4.36 1.71
N THR A 242 12.46 5.16 1.96
CA THR A 242 13.85 4.71 2.15
C THR A 242 14.34 5.08 3.55
N GLU A 243 15.03 4.15 4.20
CA GLU A 243 15.78 4.41 5.44
C GLU A 243 17.26 4.09 5.17
N GLY A 244 18.07 5.13 4.98
CA GLY A 244 19.42 4.97 4.45
C GLY A 244 19.38 4.37 3.04
N GLU A 245 20.09 3.25 2.83
CA GLU A 245 20.12 2.54 1.54
C GLU A 245 18.99 1.51 1.38
N ARG A 246 18.17 1.29 2.43
CA ARG A 246 17.16 0.25 2.44
C ARG A 246 15.81 0.80 1.97
N ALA A 247 15.28 0.25 0.89
CA ALA A 247 13.89 0.47 0.49
C ALA A 247 12.95 -0.32 1.42
N LEU A 248 11.88 0.36 1.85
CA LEU A 248 10.87 -0.16 2.76
C LEU A 248 9.48 0.01 2.15
N ASP A 249 8.61 -0.97 2.41
CA ASP A 249 7.24 -0.95 1.95
C ASP A 249 6.28 -1.49 3.03
N ALA A 250 5.28 -0.69 3.38
CA ALA A 250 4.18 -1.14 4.22
C ALA A 250 2.98 -1.47 3.33
N GLN A 251 2.42 -2.67 3.50
CA GLN A 251 1.35 -3.19 2.64
C GLN A 251 0.04 -3.37 3.42
N TRP A 252 -1.04 -2.83 2.88
CA TRP A 252 -2.41 -3.05 3.37
C TRP A 252 -3.29 -3.62 2.27
N GLU A 253 -4.26 -4.45 2.64
CA GLU A 253 -5.42 -4.71 1.79
C GLU A 253 -6.56 -3.81 2.27
N VAL A 254 -7.23 -3.14 1.33
CA VAL A 254 -8.34 -2.24 1.58
C VAL A 254 -9.57 -2.70 0.81
N ASN A 255 -10.68 -2.85 1.52
CA ASN A 255 -12.02 -3.00 0.96
C ASN A 255 -12.75 -1.67 1.07
N LEU A 256 -12.93 -0.99 -0.06
CA LEU A 256 -13.63 0.29 -0.09
C LEU A 256 -15.12 0.20 0.26
N ALA A 257 -15.78 -0.89 -0.13
CA ALA A 257 -17.22 -1.04 0.07
C ALA A 257 -17.56 -1.15 1.56
N ASP A 258 -16.70 -1.84 2.32
CA ASP A 258 -16.87 -2.05 3.75
C ASP A 258 -16.10 -1.02 4.60
N ALA A 259 -15.38 -0.09 3.95
CA ALA A 259 -14.42 0.82 4.57
C ALA A 259 -13.45 0.12 5.55
N SER A 260 -13.05 -1.11 5.22
CA SER A 260 -12.21 -1.96 6.05
C SER A 260 -10.84 -2.16 5.42
N PHE A 261 -9.84 -2.41 6.25
CA PHE A 261 -8.49 -2.74 5.78
C PHE A 261 -7.73 -3.58 6.79
N GLN A 262 -6.73 -4.30 6.29
CA GLN A 262 -5.89 -5.18 7.09
C GLN A 262 -4.42 -5.09 6.65
N PRO A 263 -3.46 -5.16 7.60
CA PRO A 263 -2.05 -5.19 7.25
C PRO A 263 -1.69 -6.52 6.58
N ARG A 264 -0.91 -6.46 5.49
CA ARG A 264 -0.41 -7.63 4.75
C ARG A 264 1.02 -8.00 5.12
N ASN A 265 1.77 -7.11 5.77
CA ASN A 265 3.13 -7.36 6.22
C ASN A 265 3.42 -6.77 7.62
N LEU A 266 4.58 -7.13 8.17
CA LEU A 266 4.99 -6.71 9.52
C LEU A 266 5.15 -5.19 9.65
N LEU A 267 5.60 -4.51 8.59
CA LEU A 267 5.76 -3.06 8.59
C LEU A 267 4.40 -2.35 8.69
N ALA A 268 3.41 -2.74 7.88
CA ALA A 268 2.05 -2.21 7.98
C ALA A 268 1.41 -2.49 9.35
N TYR A 269 1.62 -3.70 9.89
CA TYR A 269 1.16 -4.04 11.22
C TYR A 269 1.81 -3.16 12.30
N ASP A 270 3.13 -2.95 12.23
CA ASP A 270 3.83 -2.09 13.19
C ASP A 270 3.39 -0.62 13.10
N LEU A 271 3.13 -0.11 11.88
CA LEU A 271 2.57 1.23 11.68
C LEU A 271 1.18 1.37 12.30
N MET A 272 0.28 0.41 12.08
CA MET A 272 -1.05 0.42 12.71
C MET A 272 -0.97 0.29 14.23
N ARG A 273 -0.08 -0.57 14.74
CA ARG A 273 0.15 -0.73 16.18
C ARG A 273 0.69 0.55 16.80
N SER A 274 1.63 1.20 16.12
CA SER A 274 2.19 2.49 16.55
C SER A 274 1.09 3.55 16.58
N ALA A 275 0.25 3.62 15.55
CA ALA A 275 -0.87 4.56 15.46
C ALA A 275 -1.89 4.41 16.60
N ARG A 276 -2.18 3.16 17.02
CA ARG A 276 -3.00 2.87 18.20
C ARG A 276 -2.36 3.33 19.51
N ALA A 277 -1.04 3.33 19.58
CA ALA A 277 -0.29 3.69 20.78
C ALA A 277 -0.03 5.19 20.91
N VAL A 278 -0.18 5.98 19.83
CA VAL A 278 -0.05 7.44 19.88
C VAL A 278 -1.23 7.99 20.68
N PRO A 279 -0.99 8.60 21.86
CA PRO A 279 -2.09 9.08 22.70
C PRO A 279 -2.91 10.12 21.94
N ALA A 280 -4.25 9.98 21.97
CA ALA A 280 -5.14 11.00 21.44
C ALA A 280 -4.94 12.37 22.12
N ALA A 281 -4.35 12.40 23.32
CA ALA A 281 -3.94 13.62 24.02
C ALA A 281 -2.85 14.44 23.29
N LEU A 282 -2.14 13.85 22.30
CA LEU A 282 -1.25 14.61 21.42
C LEU A 282 -2.01 15.47 20.39
N VAL A 283 -3.32 15.24 20.22
CA VAL A 283 -4.19 16.19 19.52
C VAL A 283 -4.34 17.40 20.44
N ASP A 284 -3.40 18.33 20.35
CA ASP A 284 -3.58 19.64 20.96
C ASP A 284 -4.47 20.47 20.05
N GLU A 285 -5.55 21.04 20.59
CA GLU A 285 -6.50 21.77 19.78
C GLU A 285 -5.83 23.02 19.20
N MET A 286 -5.53 23.00 17.90
CA MET A 286 -5.16 24.23 17.19
C MET A 286 -6.27 25.26 17.42
N GLN A 287 -5.88 26.46 17.82
CA GLN A 287 -6.86 27.52 18.07
C GLN A 287 -7.69 27.74 16.80
N MET A 288 -8.98 27.42 16.87
CA MET A 288 -9.88 27.57 15.73
C MET A 288 -9.93 29.04 15.29
N PRO A 289 -10.01 29.32 13.96
CA PRO A 289 -10.02 30.69 13.47
C PRO A 289 -11.19 31.46 14.08
N ARG A 290 -10.89 32.68 14.54
CA ARG A 290 -11.92 33.66 14.88
C ARG A 290 -12.00 34.70 13.78
N VAL A 291 -13.21 34.94 13.28
CA VAL A 291 -13.48 35.99 12.29
C VAL A 291 -14.34 37.04 12.96
N GLN A 292 -13.85 38.27 13.03
CA GLN A 292 -14.51 39.38 13.75
C GLN A 292 -14.79 39.06 15.23
N GLY A 293 -13.93 38.25 15.86
CA GLY A 293 -14.05 37.88 17.27
C GLY A 293 -14.94 36.65 17.53
N GLU A 294 -15.68 36.17 16.54
CA GLU A 294 -16.51 34.96 16.65
C GLU A 294 -15.78 33.72 16.13
N LEU A 295 -15.94 32.60 16.83
CA LEU A 295 -15.48 31.30 16.37
C LEU A 295 -16.16 30.96 15.04
N MET A 296 -15.35 30.53 14.09
CA MET A 296 -15.85 30.12 12.79
C MET A 296 -16.59 28.78 12.91
N ASP A 297 -17.90 28.78 12.63
CA ASP A 297 -18.69 27.55 12.50
C ASP A 297 -18.20 26.75 11.27
N LEU A 298 -17.56 25.60 11.45
CA LEU A 298 -17.06 24.77 10.35
C LEU A 298 -18.13 23.84 9.72
N THR A 299 -19.35 23.80 10.26
CA THR A 299 -20.43 22.95 9.72
C THR A 299 -21.01 23.48 8.41
N THR A 300 -20.90 24.79 8.18
CA THR A 300 -21.28 25.40 6.90
C THR A 300 -20.33 24.94 5.77
N PRO A 301 -20.85 24.33 4.68
CA PRO A 301 -20.02 23.89 3.57
C PRO A 301 -19.23 25.04 2.94
N PRO A 302 -17.97 24.85 2.50
CA PRO A 302 -17.16 25.90 1.90
C PRO A 302 -17.88 26.63 0.76
N ALA A 303 -18.55 25.90 -0.14
CA ALA A 303 -19.23 26.48 -1.30
C ALA A 303 -20.37 27.46 -0.95
N ALA A 304 -20.94 27.38 0.25
CA ALA A 304 -22.02 28.26 0.72
C ALA A 304 -21.52 29.55 1.38
N GLU A 305 -20.22 29.67 1.65
CA GLU A 305 -19.64 30.80 2.37
C GLU A 305 -19.48 32.03 1.46
N PRO A 306 -20.16 33.16 1.72
CA PRO A 306 -20.12 34.32 0.83
C PRO A 306 -18.76 35.03 0.79
N SER A 307 -18.01 35.06 1.90
CA SER A 307 -16.71 35.72 1.96
C SER A 307 -15.62 34.83 1.38
N GLU A 308 -14.87 35.30 0.37
CA GLU A 308 -13.77 34.52 -0.22
C GLU A 308 -12.68 34.15 0.80
N ALA A 309 -12.33 35.06 1.71
CA ALA A 309 -11.37 34.81 2.78
C ALA A 309 -11.83 33.68 3.72
N ARG A 310 -13.09 33.74 4.17
CA ARG A 310 -13.67 32.68 5.01
C ARG A 310 -13.81 31.39 4.23
N ARG A 311 -14.17 31.46 2.96
CA ARG A 311 -14.32 30.30 2.08
C ARG A 311 -12.99 29.58 1.89
N ALA A 312 -11.89 30.32 1.70
CA ALA A 312 -10.54 29.75 1.63
C ALA A 312 -10.18 29.02 2.93
N LEU A 313 -10.42 29.63 4.10
CA LEU A 313 -10.25 28.98 5.41
C LEU A 313 -11.09 27.70 5.52
N ARG A 314 -12.36 27.72 5.09
CA ARG A 314 -13.22 26.53 5.10
C ARG A 314 -12.66 25.41 4.24
N TRP A 315 -12.15 25.71 3.05
CA TRP A 315 -11.63 24.65 2.18
C TRP A 315 -10.50 23.84 2.83
N VAL A 316 -9.64 24.48 3.63
CA VAL A 316 -8.57 23.79 4.38
C VAL A 316 -9.13 23.08 5.62
N LEU A 317 -9.93 23.77 6.41
CA LEU A 317 -10.37 23.28 7.73
C LEU A 317 -11.55 22.33 7.70
N HIS A 318 -12.28 22.26 6.58
CA HIS A 318 -13.38 21.32 6.41
C HIS A 318 -12.87 19.87 6.24
N ASP A 319 -11.62 19.68 5.84
CA ASP A 319 -10.98 18.36 5.90
C ASP A 319 -10.41 18.13 7.31
N GLU A 320 -11.19 17.48 8.17
CA GLU A 320 -10.79 17.15 9.54
C GLU A 320 -9.46 16.37 9.60
N ARG A 321 -9.07 15.67 8.53
CA ARG A 321 -7.80 14.94 8.47
C ARG A 321 -6.62 15.90 8.42
N VAL A 322 -6.73 16.98 7.63
CA VAL A 322 -5.69 18.01 7.52
C VAL A 322 -5.57 18.76 8.85
N ALA A 323 -6.71 19.15 9.43
CA ALA A 323 -6.74 19.84 10.72
C ALA A 323 -6.14 18.98 11.85
N GLU A 324 -6.55 17.71 11.97
CA GLU A 324 -5.99 16.78 12.97
C GLU A 324 -4.50 16.54 12.74
N ALA A 325 -4.09 16.25 11.50
CA ALA A 325 -2.69 16.00 11.17
C ALA A 325 -1.77 17.18 11.54
N ALA A 326 -2.20 18.41 11.21
CA ALA A 326 -1.49 19.63 11.59
C ALA A 326 -1.44 19.80 13.12
N ALA A 327 -2.56 19.61 13.81
CA ALA A 327 -2.67 19.71 15.26
C ALA A 327 -1.75 18.72 15.98
N VAL A 328 -1.79 17.46 15.56
CA VAL A 328 -0.97 16.37 16.08
C VAL A 328 0.52 16.65 15.89
N LEU A 329 0.92 17.15 14.71
CA LEU A 329 2.31 17.46 14.43
C LEU A 329 2.82 18.62 15.30
N LEU A 330 2.00 19.66 15.50
CA LEU A 330 2.32 20.76 16.42
C LEU A 330 2.41 20.26 17.87
N GLY A 331 1.44 19.45 18.32
CA GLY A 331 1.45 18.81 19.63
C GLY A 331 2.68 17.94 19.84
N PHE A 332 3.12 17.22 18.81
CA PHE A 332 4.38 16.48 18.84
C PHE A 332 5.59 17.41 18.95
N ARG A 333 5.66 18.49 18.17
CA ARG A 333 6.77 19.47 18.28
C ARG A 333 6.83 20.15 19.65
N ARG A 334 5.69 20.42 20.30
CA ARG A 334 5.61 20.94 21.68
C ARG A 334 6.32 20.07 22.71
N THR A 335 6.48 18.78 22.44
CA THR A 335 7.24 17.90 23.34
C THR A 335 8.76 18.17 23.31
N ARG A 336 9.24 18.94 22.32
CA ARG A 336 10.66 19.24 22.08
C ARG A 336 10.99 20.72 22.07
N HIS A 337 10.01 21.58 21.78
CA HIS A 337 10.16 23.02 21.57
C HIS A 337 9.11 23.80 22.36
N GLU A 338 9.41 25.05 22.72
CA GLU A 338 8.41 25.97 23.24
C GLU A 338 7.60 26.53 22.06
N ILE A 339 6.30 26.22 22.00
CA ILE A 339 5.42 26.68 20.92
C ILE A 339 4.28 27.52 21.47
N GLU A 340 4.22 28.78 21.07
CA GLU A 340 3.11 29.70 21.33
C GLU A 340 2.23 29.84 20.08
N ASP A 341 0.93 29.58 20.22
CA ASP A 341 -0.02 29.73 19.12
C ASP A 341 -0.39 31.18 18.86
N ILE A 342 -0.20 31.64 17.62
CA ILE A 342 -0.67 32.95 17.15
C ILE A 342 -2.03 32.81 16.45
N GLY A 343 -2.24 31.72 15.70
CA GLY A 343 -3.52 31.33 15.13
C GLY A 343 -3.63 31.45 13.61
N TRP A 344 -4.82 31.19 13.09
CA TRP A 344 -5.11 31.18 11.65
C TRP A 344 -5.20 32.58 11.04
N ARG A 345 -4.66 32.73 9.84
CA ARG A 345 -4.72 33.93 9.00
C ARG A 345 -5.09 33.54 7.57
N ALA A 346 -5.88 34.37 6.90
CA ALA A 346 -6.11 34.28 5.46
C ALA A 346 -5.70 35.60 4.82
N ARG A 347 -4.78 35.55 3.87
CA ARG A 347 -4.30 36.72 3.12
C ARG A 347 -4.59 36.50 1.65
N GLN A 348 -5.11 37.53 0.99
CA GLN A 348 -5.33 37.46 -0.44
C GLN A 348 -3.96 37.46 -1.14
N ASP A 349 -3.82 36.60 -2.13
CA ASP A 349 -2.67 36.56 -3.02
C ASP A 349 -2.81 37.64 -4.11
N ASP A 350 -1.72 37.99 -4.79
CA ASP A 350 -1.70 38.93 -5.91
C ASP A 350 -2.51 38.39 -7.11
N GLU A 351 -2.63 37.06 -7.21
CA GLU A 351 -3.47 36.40 -8.20
C GLU A 351 -4.96 36.38 -7.80
N ARG A 352 -5.82 36.80 -8.72
CA ARG A 352 -7.26 36.96 -8.46
C ARG A 352 -7.92 35.65 -8.02
N GLY A 353 -8.45 35.66 -6.80
CA GLY A 353 -9.23 34.55 -6.21
C GLY A 353 -8.39 33.52 -5.47
N TRP A 354 -7.06 33.65 -5.48
CA TRP A 354 -6.15 32.86 -4.66
C TRP A 354 -5.94 33.52 -3.29
N TRP A 355 -5.80 32.67 -2.28
CA TRP A 355 -5.65 33.06 -0.89
C TRP A 355 -4.59 32.19 -0.22
N HIS A 356 -3.69 32.81 0.54
CA HIS A 356 -2.80 32.12 1.47
C HIS A 356 -3.52 31.92 2.80
N VAL A 357 -3.82 30.68 3.12
CA VAL A 357 -4.34 30.25 4.42
C VAL A 357 -3.16 29.76 5.25
N GLN A 358 -2.91 30.42 6.38
CA GLN A 358 -1.75 30.17 7.21
C GLN A 358 -2.18 29.90 8.65
N TYR A 359 -1.58 28.92 9.32
CA TYR A 359 -1.55 28.85 10.77
C TYR A 359 -0.19 29.35 11.25
N VAL A 360 -0.19 30.39 12.07
CA VAL A 360 1.03 31.05 12.55
C VAL A 360 1.27 30.65 13.99
N PHE A 361 2.52 30.32 14.32
CA PHE A 361 2.96 30.00 15.67
C PHE A 361 4.38 30.51 15.89
N ASN A 362 4.74 30.74 17.15
CA ASN A 362 6.11 31.05 17.55
C ASN A 362 6.75 29.78 18.10
N GLN A 363 7.89 29.36 17.54
CA GLN A 363 8.68 28.23 18.01
C GLN A 363 10.03 28.76 18.51
N ASP A 364 10.31 28.56 19.80
CA ASP A 364 11.56 28.97 20.46
C ASP A 364 11.94 30.46 20.24
N GLY A 365 10.94 31.34 20.09
CA GLY A 365 11.12 32.77 19.85
C GLY A 365 10.98 33.20 18.38
N GLU A 366 10.95 32.26 17.43
CA GLU A 366 10.87 32.53 15.98
C GLU A 366 9.46 32.25 15.42
N GLU A 367 8.93 33.15 14.59
CA GLU A 367 7.63 32.93 13.92
C GLU A 367 7.78 31.91 12.77
N ASP A 368 7.00 30.83 12.81
CA ASP A 368 6.90 29.80 11.78
C ASP A 368 5.43 29.60 11.36
N THR A 369 5.20 28.99 10.18
CA THR A 369 3.87 28.90 9.57
C THR A 369 3.56 27.57 8.90
N LEU A 370 2.30 27.13 9.07
CA LEU A 370 1.67 26.11 8.23
C LEU A 370 0.91 26.81 7.12
N SER A 371 1.27 26.67 5.85
CA SER A 371 0.64 27.46 4.79
C SER A 371 0.12 26.64 3.61
N TRP A 372 -1.06 27.03 3.15
CA TRP A 372 -1.72 26.51 1.96
C TRP A 372 -2.17 27.67 1.07
N ARG A 373 -1.98 27.52 -0.24
CA ARG A 373 -2.58 28.37 -1.26
C ARG A 373 -3.92 27.78 -1.68
N VAL A 374 -4.97 28.60 -1.68
CA VAL A 374 -6.34 28.14 -1.89
C VAL A 374 -7.05 29.00 -2.91
N LEU A 375 -7.57 28.38 -3.97
CA LEU A 375 -8.47 29.03 -4.91
C LEU A 375 -9.89 29.00 -4.33
N ALA A 376 -10.30 30.11 -3.70
CA ALA A 376 -11.54 30.17 -2.91
C ALA A 376 -12.78 29.72 -3.71
N ARG A 377 -12.81 30.01 -5.02
CA ARG A 377 -13.93 29.71 -5.91
C ARG A 377 -14.29 28.22 -5.99
N ASN A 378 -13.30 27.35 -6.11
CA ASN A 378 -13.50 25.93 -6.42
C ASN A 378 -12.84 24.98 -5.41
N GLY A 379 -12.10 25.52 -4.42
CA GLY A 379 -11.47 24.71 -3.39
C GLY A 379 -10.20 23.99 -3.84
N THR A 380 -9.55 24.42 -4.91
CA THR A 380 -8.20 23.93 -5.21
C THR A 380 -7.27 24.38 -4.08
N VAL A 381 -6.68 23.42 -3.36
CA VAL A 381 -5.75 23.65 -2.23
C VAL A 381 -4.36 23.15 -2.65
N GLN A 382 -3.33 23.96 -2.42
CA GLN A 382 -1.92 23.63 -2.67
C GLN A 382 -1.15 23.88 -1.38
N ALA A 383 -0.41 22.89 -0.90
CA ALA A 383 0.47 23.08 0.25
C ALA A 383 1.71 23.91 -0.13
N GLU A 384 2.07 24.89 0.69
CA GLU A 384 3.20 25.79 0.44
C GLU A 384 4.34 25.58 1.43
N SER A 385 4.04 25.46 2.73
CA SER A 385 5.08 25.17 3.72
C SER A 385 5.42 23.69 3.74
N ASP A 386 6.64 23.37 4.17
CA ASP A 386 7.15 22.00 4.32
C ASP A 386 6.19 21.11 5.11
N ILE A 387 5.64 21.65 6.19
CA ILE A 387 4.68 20.95 7.04
C ILE A 387 3.36 20.70 6.31
N ALA A 388 2.83 21.71 5.63
CA ALA A 388 1.62 21.54 4.84
C ALA A 388 1.83 20.48 3.74
N ARG A 389 3.01 20.44 3.11
CA ARG A 389 3.34 19.46 2.06
C ARG A 389 3.37 18.04 2.62
N ALA A 390 4.01 17.84 3.77
CA ALA A 390 3.99 16.53 4.43
C ALA A 390 2.59 16.10 4.84
N VAL A 391 1.79 16.99 5.42
CA VAL A 391 0.39 16.71 5.77
C VAL A 391 -0.41 16.28 4.54
N THR A 392 -0.33 17.03 3.43
CA THR A 392 -1.02 16.69 2.19
C THR A 392 -0.55 15.34 1.64
N PHE A 393 0.77 15.12 1.59
CA PHE A 393 1.37 13.90 1.06
C PHE A 393 0.89 12.62 1.77
N PHE A 394 0.83 12.61 3.11
CA PHE A 394 0.36 11.44 3.85
C PHE A 394 -1.16 11.22 3.72
N LEU A 395 -1.91 12.22 3.26
CA LEU A 395 -3.38 12.20 3.17
C LEU A 395 -3.92 12.07 1.75
N SER A 396 -3.06 12.09 0.73
CA SER A 396 -3.42 12.03 -0.70
C SER A 396 -2.53 11.06 -1.47
N SER A 397 -2.90 10.76 -2.73
CA SER A 397 -2.07 9.99 -3.65
C SER A 397 -1.03 10.83 -4.39
N GLU A 398 -0.97 12.14 -4.11
CA GLU A 398 -0.05 13.05 -4.77
C GLU A 398 1.38 12.71 -4.33
N SER A 399 2.25 12.46 -5.30
CA SER A 399 3.69 12.38 -5.06
C SER A 399 4.19 13.75 -4.55
N PRO A 400 5.25 13.77 -3.72
CA PRO A 400 5.77 15.01 -3.11
C PRO A 400 6.13 16.11 -4.11
#